data_AF-A0A524BIJ6-F1
#
_entry.id   AF-A0A524BIJ6-F1
#
_cell.length_a   1.000
_cell.length_b   1.000
_cell.length_c   1.000
_cell.angle_alpha   90.00
_cell.angle_beta   90.00
_cell.angle_gamma   90.00
#
_symmetry.space_group_name_H-M   'P 1'
#
loop_
_entity.id
_entity.type
_entity.pdbx_description
1 polymer ?
#
loop_
_entity_poly.entity_id
_entity_poly.type
_entity_poly.pdbx_seq_one_letter_code
_entity_poly.pdbx_strand_id
1 'polypeptide(L)'
;MAKVLDDTFGIERGMMTTIHAYTNDQRILDFPHSDLRRARAAAINMIPTTTGAAKAIGLVLPQLKGRLDGYAMRVPTPTGSATDLTVELKKAATADEINAAMRAAAEGSLAGILRYTEDPIVSSDIVTDPASVILDADLTNSMGTLVKVVGWYDNEWGYSNRLIDLTHYVGARL
;
A
#
# COMPACT_ATOMS: atom_id res chain seq x y z
N MET A 1 -3.08 4.69 -5.26
CA MET A 1 -3.20 5.68 -4.16
C MET A 1 -2.32 6.92 -4.37
N ALA A 2 -1.00 6.84 -4.21
CA ALA A 2 -0.12 8.02 -4.29
C ALA A 2 -0.27 8.83 -5.60
N LYS A 3 -0.35 8.13 -6.77
CA LYS A 3 -0.63 8.78 -8.06
C LYS A 3 -1.93 9.60 -8.05
N VAL A 4 -3.01 9.03 -7.51
CA VAL A 4 -4.33 9.70 -7.48
C VAL A 4 -4.28 10.97 -6.62
N LEU A 5 -3.66 10.88 -5.43
CA LEU A 5 -3.47 12.03 -4.54
C LEU A 5 -2.58 13.10 -5.18
N ASP A 6 -1.48 12.71 -5.81
CA ASP A 6 -0.53 13.64 -6.43
C ASP A 6 -1.13 14.33 -7.66
N ASP A 7 -1.80 13.58 -8.55
CA ASP A 7 -2.42 14.15 -9.75
C ASP A 7 -3.56 15.12 -9.38
N THR A 8 -4.34 14.82 -8.34
CA THR A 8 -5.55 15.60 -7.97
C THR A 8 -5.23 16.79 -7.07
N PHE A 9 -4.43 16.56 -6.02
CA PHE A 9 -4.19 17.53 -4.95
C PHE A 9 -2.72 17.98 -4.85
N GLY A 10 -1.80 17.20 -5.45
CA GLY A 10 -0.36 17.39 -5.34
C GLY A 10 0.18 16.92 -4.01
N ILE A 11 1.21 16.07 -4.01
CA ILE A 11 1.91 15.66 -2.79
C ILE A 11 3.14 16.55 -2.58
N GLU A 12 3.24 17.16 -1.41
CA GLU A 12 4.44 17.89 -0.99
C GLU A 12 5.47 16.91 -0.39
N ARG A 13 5.05 16.13 0.60
CA ARG A 13 5.85 15.08 1.24
C ARG A 13 4.95 14.10 2.01
N GLY A 14 5.48 13.00 2.48
CA GLY A 14 4.73 12.06 3.29
C GLY A 14 5.51 10.88 3.81
N MET A 15 4.87 10.14 4.69
CA MET A 15 5.38 8.93 5.31
C MET A 15 4.41 7.78 5.07
N MET A 16 4.93 6.60 4.78
CA MET A 16 4.13 5.37 4.73
C MET A 16 4.56 4.38 5.79
N THR A 17 3.58 3.67 6.33
CA THR A 17 3.81 2.44 7.09
C THR A 17 3.12 1.31 6.37
N THR A 18 3.86 0.26 6.07
CA THR A 18 3.25 -0.97 5.56
C THR A 18 2.99 -1.92 6.73
N ILE A 19 1.73 -2.17 7.04
CA ILE A 19 1.31 -3.21 8.00
C ILE A 19 1.22 -4.50 7.20
N HIS A 20 2.25 -5.32 7.29
CA HIS A 20 2.47 -6.39 6.33
C HIS A 20 2.36 -7.77 7.01
N ALA A 21 1.70 -8.71 6.36
CA ALA A 21 1.74 -10.12 6.74
C ALA A 21 3.20 -10.62 6.89
N TYR A 22 3.44 -11.64 7.71
CA TYR A 22 4.76 -12.27 7.66
C TYR A 22 4.95 -13.02 6.33
N THR A 23 6.20 -13.28 5.96
CA THR A 23 6.59 -13.97 4.72
C THR A 23 7.56 -15.10 5.07
N ASN A 24 7.96 -15.88 4.06
CA ASN A 24 8.96 -16.96 4.22
C ASN A 24 10.34 -16.50 4.74
N ASP A 25 10.61 -15.19 4.71
CA ASP A 25 11.83 -14.59 5.26
C ASP A 25 11.84 -14.55 6.80
N GLN A 26 10.67 -14.51 7.46
CA GLN A 26 10.57 -14.49 8.92
C GLN A 26 10.69 -15.91 9.52
N ARG A 27 10.91 -15.98 10.83
CA ARG A 27 11.16 -17.24 11.55
C ARG A 27 9.92 -17.72 12.32
N ILE A 28 9.72 -19.04 12.38
CA ILE A 28 8.65 -19.66 13.18
C ILE A 28 8.92 -19.50 14.68
N LEU A 29 10.16 -19.79 15.09
CA LEU A 29 10.71 -19.54 16.42
C LEU A 29 11.91 -18.60 16.30
N ASP A 30 12.38 -18.06 17.42
CA ASP A 30 13.58 -17.23 17.41
C ASP A 30 14.78 -18.00 16.80
N PHE A 31 15.34 -17.48 15.69
CA PHE A 31 16.38 -18.15 14.91
C PHE A 31 17.28 -17.14 14.18
N PRO A 32 18.59 -17.41 13.94
CA PRO A 32 19.49 -16.46 13.33
C PRO A 32 18.98 -15.83 12.02
N HIS A 33 19.14 -14.51 11.92
CA HIS A 33 18.81 -13.70 10.75
C HIS A 33 19.69 -12.43 10.74
N SER A 34 20.02 -11.89 9.56
CA SER A 34 20.88 -10.70 9.42
C SER A 34 20.23 -9.42 9.96
N ASP A 35 18.92 -9.26 9.73
CA ASP A 35 18.06 -8.34 10.48
C ASP A 35 17.63 -9.03 11.80
N LEU A 36 18.18 -8.56 12.93
CA LEU A 36 17.93 -9.12 14.26
C LEU A 36 16.46 -9.01 14.70
N ARG A 37 15.67 -8.10 14.12
CA ARG A 37 14.23 -8.03 14.42
C ARG A 37 13.49 -9.17 13.72
N ARG A 38 13.86 -9.50 12.48
CA ARG A 38 13.30 -10.63 11.72
C ARG A 38 13.76 -12.00 12.24
N ALA A 39 14.77 -12.02 13.13
CA ALA A 39 15.17 -13.22 13.85
C ALA A 39 14.11 -13.71 14.85
N ARG A 40 13.11 -12.89 15.18
CA ARG A 40 12.08 -13.21 16.20
C ARG A 40 10.89 -13.97 15.60
N ALA A 41 10.24 -14.78 16.41
CA ALA A 41 9.07 -15.60 16.03
C ALA A 41 7.93 -14.75 15.42
N ALA A 42 7.60 -14.99 14.15
CA ALA A 42 6.74 -14.14 13.32
C ALA A 42 5.28 -14.10 13.80
N ALA A 43 4.74 -15.25 14.19
CA ALA A 43 3.31 -15.42 14.50
C ALA A 43 2.91 -14.89 15.88
N ILE A 44 3.85 -14.31 16.64
CA ILE A 44 3.59 -13.77 17.99
C ILE A 44 4.24 -12.40 18.21
N ASN A 45 4.80 -11.77 17.17
CA ASN A 45 5.46 -10.48 17.28
C ASN A 45 4.97 -9.49 16.22
N MET A 46 4.95 -8.21 16.59
CA MET A 46 4.97 -7.11 15.63
C MET A 46 6.43 -6.72 15.38
N ILE A 47 6.90 -6.83 14.14
CA ILE A 47 8.33 -6.74 13.81
C ILE A 47 8.58 -5.52 12.91
N PRO A 48 9.15 -4.42 13.43
CA PRO A 48 9.53 -3.28 12.61
C PRO A 48 10.70 -3.63 11.69
N THR A 49 10.62 -3.27 10.42
CA THR A 49 11.69 -3.49 9.45
C THR A 49 11.69 -2.43 8.35
N THR A 50 12.77 -2.36 7.59
CA THR A 50 12.87 -1.44 6.44
C THR A 50 12.02 -1.95 5.29
N THR A 51 11.54 -1.02 4.45
CA THR A 51 10.83 -1.32 3.21
C THR A 51 11.51 -0.64 2.03
N GLY A 52 11.53 -1.32 0.88
CA GLY A 52 11.96 -0.73 -0.40
C GLY A 52 10.85 0.07 -1.09
N ALA A 53 9.60 -0.03 -0.62
CA ALA A 53 8.43 0.49 -1.31
C ALA A 53 8.51 2.01 -1.55
N ALA A 54 8.85 2.79 -0.52
CA ALA A 54 8.95 4.25 -0.65
C ALA A 54 10.04 4.68 -1.65
N LYS A 55 11.19 3.99 -1.65
CA LYS A 55 12.26 4.22 -2.63
C LYS A 55 11.81 3.87 -4.06
N ALA A 56 11.06 2.79 -4.22
CA ALA A 56 10.52 2.36 -5.50
C ALA A 56 9.50 3.36 -6.07
N ILE A 57 8.71 4.05 -5.22
CA ILE A 57 7.80 5.10 -5.68
C ILE A 57 8.55 6.20 -6.43
N GLY A 58 9.73 6.62 -5.95
CA GLY A 58 10.54 7.63 -6.63
C GLY A 58 11.09 7.18 -7.99
N LEU A 59 11.04 5.88 -8.32
CA LEU A 59 11.42 5.35 -9.64
C LEU A 59 10.22 5.33 -10.59
N VAL A 60 9.02 4.96 -10.11
CA VAL A 60 7.81 4.85 -10.93
C VAL A 60 7.03 6.17 -11.05
N LEU A 61 7.17 7.07 -10.08
CA LEU A 61 6.62 8.42 -10.06
C LEU A 61 7.78 9.40 -9.78
N PRO A 62 8.59 9.75 -10.79
CA PRO A 62 9.81 10.54 -10.61
C PRO A 62 9.58 11.89 -9.92
N GLN A 63 8.41 12.51 -10.09
CA GLN A 63 8.04 13.76 -9.43
C GLN A 63 7.89 13.63 -7.90
N LEU A 64 7.78 12.40 -7.38
CA LEU A 64 7.72 12.07 -5.96
C LEU A 64 9.06 11.59 -5.39
N LYS A 65 10.15 11.60 -6.18
CA LYS A 65 11.47 11.18 -5.72
C LYS A 65 11.93 12.03 -4.54
N GLY A 66 12.22 11.36 -3.41
CA GLY A 66 12.65 12.01 -2.17
C GLY A 66 11.52 12.68 -1.38
N ARG A 67 10.27 12.59 -1.82
CA ARG A 67 9.10 13.16 -1.12
C ARG A 67 8.42 12.17 -0.18
N LEU A 68 8.56 10.87 -0.45
CA LEU A 68 7.96 9.80 0.34
C LEU A 68 9.05 8.92 0.94
N ASP A 69 8.93 8.63 2.22
CA ASP A 69 9.73 7.62 2.93
C ASP A 69 8.84 6.75 3.81
N GLY A 70 9.39 5.72 4.44
CA GLY A 70 8.60 4.85 5.30
C GLY A 70 9.30 3.61 5.81
N TYR A 71 8.54 2.82 6.56
CA TYR A 71 8.98 1.54 7.10
C TYR A 71 7.84 0.51 7.01
N ALA A 72 8.14 -0.73 7.36
CA ALA A 72 7.14 -1.78 7.48
C ALA A 72 7.05 -2.30 8.92
N MET A 73 5.86 -2.68 9.32
CA MET A 73 5.58 -3.46 10.52
C MET A 73 5.08 -4.82 10.07
N ARG A 74 5.84 -5.89 10.31
CA ARG A 74 5.30 -7.24 10.12
C ARG A 74 4.34 -7.56 11.24
N VAL A 75 3.20 -8.16 10.93
CA VAL A 75 2.18 -8.56 11.89
C VAL A 75 1.90 -10.06 11.82
N PRO A 76 1.33 -10.67 12.88
CA PRO A 76 0.98 -12.10 12.94
C PRO A 76 -0.16 -12.57 12.01
N THR A 77 -0.21 -12.11 10.77
CA THR A 77 -1.14 -12.59 9.74
C THR A 77 -0.38 -13.30 8.62
N PRO A 78 -0.89 -14.42 8.07
CA PRO A 78 -0.21 -15.18 7.02
C PRO A 78 -0.28 -14.48 5.65
N THR A 79 -1.37 -13.76 5.39
CA THR A 79 -1.58 -12.94 4.20
C THR A 79 -2.54 -11.81 4.54
N GLY A 80 -2.67 -10.86 3.62
CA GLY A 80 -3.47 -9.68 3.78
C GLY A 80 -2.71 -8.58 4.50
N SER A 81 -2.34 -7.56 3.75
CA SER A 81 -1.51 -6.45 4.19
C SER A 81 -2.22 -5.11 3.93
N ALA A 82 -1.76 -4.06 4.59
CA ALA A 82 -2.26 -2.71 4.39
C ALA A 82 -1.12 -1.69 4.25
N THR A 83 -1.33 -0.69 3.42
CA THR A 83 -0.52 0.51 3.34
C THR A 83 -1.24 1.65 4.05
N ASP A 84 -0.67 2.15 5.14
CA ASP A 84 -1.04 3.41 5.75
C ASP A 84 -0.17 4.51 5.13
N LEU A 85 -0.78 5.43 4.39
CA LEU A 85 -0.10 6.52 3.71
C LEU A 85 -0.57 7.86 4.28
N THR A 86 0.31 8.54 4.98
CA THR A 86 0.09 9.89 5.50
C THR A 86 0.89 10.89 4.66
N VAL A 87 0.22 11.88 4.08
CA VAL A 87 0.86 12.86 3.17
C VAL A 87 0.40 14.28 3.49
N GLU A 88 1.31 15.22 3.27
CA GLU A 88 1.02 16.64 3.18
C GLU A 88 0.74 16.97 1.71
N LEU A 89 -0.46 17.48 1.44
CA LEU A 89 -0.93 17.90 0.13
C LEU A 89 -0.60 19.37 -0.13
N LYS A 90 -0.48 19.75 -1.41
CA LYS A 90 -0.31 21.15 -1.81
C LYS A 90 -1.60 21.95 -1.73
N LYS A 91 -2.74 21.27 -1.79
CA LYS A 91 -4.08 21.85 -1.65
C LYS A 91 -4.81 21.11 -0.54
N ALA A 92 -5.53 21.84 0.30
CA ALA A 92 -6.39 21.22 1.30
C ALA A 92 -7.51 20.43 0.61
N ALA A 93 -7.89 19.30 1.18
CA ALA A 93 -8.95 18.45 0.66
C ALA A 93 -9.73 17.82 1.82
N THR A 94 -11.04 17.65 1.69
CA THR A 94 -11.84 16.89 2.67
C THR A 94 -11.70 15.38 2.46
N ALA A 95 -12.12 14.56 3.44
CA ALA A 95 -12.16 13.12 3.27
C ALA A 95 -13.06 12.71 2.09
N ASP A 96 -14.21 13.39 1.92
CA ASP A 96 -15.14 13.14 0.82
C ASP A 96 -14.52 13.45 -0.54
N GLU A 97 -13.76 14.54 -0.68
CA GLU A 97 -13.06 14.89 -1.93
C GLU A 97 -11.99 13.85 -2.28
N ILE A 98 -11.25 13.36 -1.27
CA ILE A 98 -10.24 12.32 -1.44
C ILE A 98 -10.89 11.00 -1.85
N ASN A 99 -11.96 10.61 -1.16
CA ASN A 99 -12.72 9.40 -1.44
C ASN A 99 -13.34 9.45 -2.84
N ALA A 100 -13.91 10.59 -3.25
CA ALA A 100 -14.44 10.78 -4.59
C ALA A 100 -13.36 10.65 -5.67
N ALA A 101 -12.17 11.23 -5.46
CA ALA A 101 -11.05 11.09 -6.39
C ALA A 101 -10.56 9.64 -6.52
N MET A 102 -10.49 8.92 -5.39
CA MET A 102 -10.11 7.50 -5.40
C MET A 102 -11.15 6.61 -6.06
N ARG A 103 -12.44 6.84 -5.78
CA ARG A 103 -13.56 6.13 -6.43
C ARG A 103 -13.55 6.36 -7.95
N ALA A 104 -13.42 7.61 -8.39
CA ALA A 104 -13.34 7.93 -9.81
C ALA A 104 -12.13 7.26 -10.51
N ALA A 105 -10.98 7.19 -9.83
CA ALA A 105 -9.82 6.48 -10.36
C ALA A 105 -10.04 4.96 -10.42
N ALA A 106 -10.69 4.38 -9.41
CA ALA A 106 -11.03 2.96 -9.33
C ALA A 106 -12.04 2.53 -10.40
N GLU A 107 -13.02 3.39 -10.73
CA GLU A 107 -14.02 3.14 -11.77
C GLU A 107 -13.52 3.51 -13.18
N GLY A 108 -12.45 4.29 -13.28
CA GLY A 108 -11.89 4.80 -14.53
C GLY A 108 -10.50 4.25 -14.84
N SER A 109 -9.50 5.13 -14.83
CA SER A 109 -8.15 4.84 -15.35
C SER A 109 -7.39 3.72 -14.64
N LEU A 110 -7.80 3.36 -13.42
CA LEU A 110 -7.17 2.30 -12.62
C LEU A 110 -8.14 1.13 -12.35
N ALA A 111 -9.19 0.98 -13.16
CA ALA A 111 -10.11 -0.15 -13.06
C ALA A 111 -9.36 -1.49 -13.09
N GLY A 112 -9.69 -2.36 -12.14
CA GLY A 112 -9.02 -3.66 -11.93
C GLY A 112 -7.67 -3.59 -11.19
N ILE A 113 -7.08 -2.40 -11.03
CA ILE A 113 -5.81 -2.18 -10.31
C ILE A 113 -6.06 -1.56 -8.93
N LEU A 114 -6.87 -0.50 -8.88
CA LEU A 114 -7.37 0.13 -7.67
C LEU A 114 -8.85 -0.25 -7.51
N ARG A 115 -9.20 -0.76 -6.35
CA ARG A 115 -10.59 -0.88 -5.90
C ARG A 115 -10.88 0.14 -4.81
N TYR A 116 -12.15 0.42 -4.59
CA TYR A 116 -12.65 1.32 -3.58
C TYR A 116 -13.76 0.60 -2.82
N THR A 117 -13.77 0.69 -1.49
CA THR A 117 -14.81 0.09 -0.65
C THR A 117 -15.23 1.02 0.49
N GLU A 118 -16.50 0.94 0.85
CA GLU A 118 -17.10 1.52 2.06
C GLU A 118 -17.56 0.42 3.04
N ASP A 119 -17.35 -0.86 2.68
CA ASP A 119 -17.66 -1.98 3.55
C ASP A 119 -16.62 -2.07 4.69
N PRO A 120 -17.03 -2.42 5.92
CA PRO A 120 -16.14 -2.53 7.08
C PRO A 120 -15.30 -3.83 7.03
N ILE A 121 -14.43 -3.92 6.03
CA ILE A 121 -13.61 -5.10 5.75
C ILE A 121 -12.42 -5.23 6.70
N VAL A 122 -11.92 -6.46 6.83
CA VAL A 122 -10.68 -6.78 7.52
C VAL A 122 -9.72 -7.55 6.61
N SER A 123 -8.51 -7.85 7.09
CA SER A 123 -7.45 -8.45 6.26
C SER A 123 -7.80 -9.80 5.64
N SER A 124 -8.73 -10.57 6.23
CA SER A 124 -9.17 -11.85 5.66
C SER A 124 -10.09 -11.70 4.46
N ASP A 125 -10.80 -10.58 4.34
CA ASP A 125 -11.81 -10.37 3.29
C ASP A 125 -11.17 -10.07 1.92
N ILE A 126 -9.89 -9.66 1.94
CA ILE A 126 -9.14 -9.29 0.74
C ILE A 126 -8.24 -10.42 0.24
N VAL A 127 -8.25 -11.58 0.91
CA VAL A 127 -7.42 -12.73 0.51
C VAL A 127 -7.89 -13.25 -0.84
N THR A 128 -6.94 -13.44 -1.76
CA THR A 128 -7.22 -13.79 -3.16
C THR A 128 -7.90 -12.68 -3.97
N ASP A 129 -7.93 -11.45 -3.48
CA ASP A 129 -8.37 -10.31 -4.29
C ASP A 129 -7.28 -9.92 -5.31
N PRO A 130 -7.60 -9.86 -6.62
CA PRO A 130 -6.59 -9.62 -7.66
C PRO A 130 -6.20 -8.13 -7.78
N ALA A 131 -6.82 -7.20 -7.07
CA ALA A 131 -6.46 -5.79 -7.12
C ALA A 131 -5.06 -5.54 -6.54
N SER A 132 -4.38 -4.50 -7.03
CA SER A 132 -3.11 -4.07 -6.43
C SER A 132 -3.32 -3.36 -5.11
N VAL A 133 -4.48 -2.71 -4.95
CA VAL A 133 -4.87 -2.04 -3.71
C VAL A 133 -6.38 -1.82 -3.69
N ILE A 134 -6.98 -1.96 -2.52
CA ILE A 134 -8.39 -1.69 -2.21
C ILE A 134 -8.38 -0.53 -1.21
N LEU A 135 -8.78 0.67 -1.62
CA LEU A 135 -8.88 1.80 -0.70
C LEU A 135 -10.05 1.58 0.25
N ASP A 136 -9.78 1.75 1.54
CA ASP A 136 -10.76 1.75 2.62
C ASP A 136 -11.23 3.18 2.89
N ALA A 137 -12.47 3.49 2.52
CA ALA A 137 -13.02 4.84 2.60
C ALA A 137 -13.21 5.33 4.04
N ASP A 138 -13.50 4.42 4.97
CA ASP A 138 -13.76 4.73 6.39
C ASP A 138 -12.47 5.11 7.13
N LEU A 139 -11.32 4.69 6.60
CA LEU A 139 -10.00 5.02 7.14
C LEU A 139 -9.39 6.30 6.53
N THR A 140 -10.06 6.94 5.57
CA THR A 140 -9.63 8.23 5.02
C THR A 140 -9.81 9.33 6.06
N ASN A 141 -8.71 9.95 6.47
CA ASN A 141 -8.69 11.08 7.41
C ASN A 141 -8.14 12.32 6.73
N SER A 142 -8.72 13.48 7.04
CA SER A 142 -8.21 14.78 6.59
C SER A 142 -8.15 15.80 7.72
N MET A 143 -7.03 16.52 7.77
CA MET A 143 -6.78 17.69 8.60
C MET A 143 -6.32 18.85 7.71
N GLY A 144 -7.12 19.19 6.69
CA GLY A 144 -6.80 20.22 5.72
C GLY A 144 -5.82 19.71 4.67
N THR A 145 -4.55 20.13 4.75
CA THR A 145 -3.49 19.64 3.84
C THR A 145 -2.84 18.35 4.32
N LEU A 146 -2.90 18.03 5.61
CA LEU A 146 -2.38 16.76 6.13
C LEU A 146 -3.48 15.70 6.06
N VAL A 147 -3.26 14.65 5.29
CA VAL A 147 -4.26 13.59 5.06
C VAL A 147 -3.65 12.22 5.27
N LYS A 148 -4.49 11.24 5.57
CA LYS A 148 -4.13 9.83 5.69
C LYS A 148 -5.14 8.99 4.92
N VAL A 149 -4.64 8.05 4.13
CA VAL A 149 -5.45 7.02 3.46
C VAL A 149 -4.89 5.65 3.77
N VAL A 150 -5.76 4.65 3.84
CA VAL A 150 -5.38 3.25 4.02
C VAL A 150 -5.85 2.43 2.82
N GLY A 151 -4.96 1.58 2.32
CA GLY A 151 -5.26 0.66 1.24
C GLY A 151 -4.85 -0.76 1.59
N TRP A 152 -5.79 -1.69 1.48
CA TRP A 152 -5.58 -3.12 1.64
C TRP A 152 -5.01 -3.74 0.37
N TYR A 153 -4.24 -4.81 0.50
CA TYR A 153 -3.78 -5.61 -0.63
C TYR A 153 -3.40 -7.01 -0.19
N ASP A 154 -3.73 -7.99 -1.02
CA ASP A 154 -3.13 -9.32 -0.91
C ASP A 154 -1.70 -9.24 -1.48
N ASN A 155 -0.72 -9.34 -0.60
CA ASN A 155 0.69 -9.24 -0.94
C ASN A 155 1.20 -10.39 -1.82
N GLU A 156 0.46 -11.48 -1.93
CA GLU A 156 0.80 -12.63 -2.78
C GLU A 156 -0.02 -12.58 -4.08
N TRP A 157 -1.35 -12.52 -3.96
CA TRP A 157 -2.25 -12.67 -5.09
C TRP A 157 -2.32 -11.42 -5.98
N GLY A 158 -2.50 -10.25 -5.38
CA GLY A 158 -2.57 -8.98 -6.12
C GLY A 158 -1.28 -8.73 -6.91
N TYR A 159 -0.12 -8.98 -6.29
CA TYR A 159 1.18 -8.87 -6.96
C TYR A 159 1.36 -9.89 -8.08
N SER A 160 0.96 -11.15 -7.86
CA SER A 160 1.06 -12.21 -8.88
C SER A 160 0.23 -11.89 -10.13
N ASN A 161 -0.97 -11.33 -9.96
CA ASN A 161 -1.79 -10.87 -11.08
C ASN A 161 -1.10 -9.73 -11.85
N ARG A 162 -0.46 -8.77 -11.16
CA ARG A 162 0.31 -7.72 -11.83
C ARG A 162 1.50 -8.23 -12.62
N LEU A 163 2.14 -9.31 -12.15
CA LEU A 163 3.24 -9.94 -12.88
C LEU A 163 2.74 -10.59 -14.18
N ILE A 164 1.57 -11.23 -14.14
CA ILE A 164 0.91 -11.77 -15.34
C ILE A 164 0.58 -10.64 -16.31
N ASP A 165 -0.06 -9.56 -15.83
CA ASP A 165 -0.40 -8.39 -16.64
C ASP A 165 0.84 -7.78 -17.32
N LEU A 166 1.93 -7.62 -16.57
CA LEU A 166 3.20 -7.11 -17.09
C LEU A 166 3.81 -8.04 -18.14
N THR A 167 3.73 -9.35 -17.92
CA THR A 167 4.25 -10.35 -18.86
C THR A 167 3.51 -10.28 -20.19
N HIS A 168 2.17 -10.20 -20.16
CA HIS A 168 1.38 -9.98 -21.37
C HIS A 168 1.71 -8.64 -22.05
N TYR A 169 1.86 -7.57 -21.27
CA TYR A 169 2.19 -6.24 -21.79
C TYR A 169 3.52 -6.22 -22.54
N VAL A 170 4.56 -6.85 -21.98
CA VAL A 170 5.89 -6.97 -22.60
C VAL A 170 5.84 -7.89 -23.80
N GLY A 171 5.22 -9.07 -23.67
CA GLY A 171 5.12 -10.05 -24.75
C GLY A 171 4.40 -9.52 -25.99
N ALA A 172 3.40 -8.65 -25.83
CA ALA A 172 2.71 -7.99 -26.94
C ALA A 172 3.53 -6.89 -27.65
N ARG A 173 4.74 -6.58 -27.18
CA ARG A 173 5.63 -5.52 -27.69
C ARG A 173 7.01 -6.04 -28.12
N LEU A 174 7.22 -7.35 -28.07
CA LEU A 174 8.37 -8.03 -28.65
C LEU A 174 8.05 -8.42 -30.09
#